data_AF-A0A023DCX3-F1
#
_entry.id   AF-A0A023DCX3-F1
#
_cell.length_a   1.000
_cell.length_b   1.000
_cell.length_c   1.000
_cell.angle_alpha   90.00
_cell.angle_beta   90.00
_cell.angle_gamma   90.00
#
_symmetry.space_group_name_H-M   'P 1'
#
loop_
_entity.id
_entity.type
_entity.pdbx_description
1 polymer ?
#
loop_
_entity_poly.entity_id
_entity_poly.type
_entity_poly.pdbx_seq_one_letter_code
_entity_poly.pdbx_strand_id
1 'polypeptide(L)'
;MTADDKVVIGVDIGTTSTKAVAFGEHGQVLSSHAVDYPIIQPHPGWAEQDPEEIFSAVVQTVNAVITKLRLASHQVKAMGFSVAMHSLMALDGSGRPLTRCIIWADNRSVGQADRLLREWNGLDIYKRTGTPIHPMSPLPKLLWLKEEQPDVFRKAHKFVSIKEYVLYRLYGQYVVDYSIASATGLFRLDTLDWDADVLQLLGITRAQLSSLVPTTHLLRGMKKEWAEQMGMDPDVPVVVGASDGVLANIGVGAILPGEAAITIGTSGAVRTISSVQKTDEKGRTFCYALTPNHWVVGGPTNNGGILLRWLSDEFGGQEREVAKRLGIDPYDLLTKYAERVPAGAEGLLFLPFLSGERAPYWNANARGTFFGISLHHKREHFIRAVMEGVCMSVFSVALAIRDVTGPLSEIRVSGGFAKSSFWRQMLADMMGKELLVPETHEASALGAAALALYALGDIPSLDAVKTWIHIIARHEPNTENTLIYSELFDMYTRLYEQLKDEFDVIASFQRRSG
;
A
#
# COMPACT_ATOMS: atom_id res chain seq x y z
N MET A 1 0.02 -19.93 27.43
CA MET A 1 1.46 -19.85 27.23
C MET A 1 2.16 -20.45 28.43
N THR A 2 3.13 -21.32 28.19
CA THR A 2 4.08 -21.76 29.21
C THR A 2 5.14 -20.67 29.47
N ALA A 3 5.99 -20.85 30.47
CA ALA A 3 7.07 -19.89 30.77
C ALA A 3 8.13 -19.82 29.64
N ASP A 4 8.24 -20.86 28.81
CA ASP A 4 9.27 -20.97 27.75
C ASP A 4 8.78 -20.51 26.37
N ASP A 5 7.48 -20.25 26.20
CA ASP A 5 6.91 -19.86 24.91
C ASP A 5 7.43 -18.47 24.50
N LYS A 6 8.15 -18.42 23.38
CA LYS A 6 8.68 -17.18 22.80
C LYS A 6 7.70 -16.58 21.79
N VAL A 7 7.58 -15.26 21.83
CA VAL A 7 6.68 -14.46 20.99
C VAL A 7 7.48 -13.52 20.10
N VAL A 8 7.01 -13.30 18.88
CA VAL A 8 7.52 -12.26 17.98
C VAL A 8 6.43 -11.21 17.79
N ILE A 9 6.80 -9.93 17.89
CA ILE A 9 5.85 -8.82 17.73
C ILE A 9 6.05 -8.20 16.34
N GLY A 10 4.99 -8.19 15.53
CA GLY A 10 4.93 -7.37 14.31
C GLY A 10 4.24 -6.05 14.62
N VAL A 11 4.88 -4.92 14.33
CA VAL A 11 4.30 -3.58 14.47
C VAL A 11 4.07 -2.99 13.08
N ASP A 12 2.81 -2.71 12.75
CA ASP A 12 2.39 -2.09 11.50
C ASP A 12 1.98 -0.63 11.73
N ILE A 13 2.78 0.31 11.24
CA ILE A 13 2.54 1.76 11.31
C ILE A 13 1.80 2.17 10.04
N GLY A 14 0.47 2.11 10.08
CA GLY A 14 -0.40 2.43 8.95
C GLY A 14 -0.77 3.91 8.83
N THR A 15 -1.61 4.25 7.86
CA THR A 15 -2.05 5.64 7.61
C THR A 15 -3.11 6.15 8.59
N THR A 16 -3.88 5.27 9.25
CA THR A 16 -4.95 5.69 10.18
C THR A 16 -4.78 5.12 11.58
N SER A 17 -3.88 4.15 11.74
CA SER A 17 -3.62 3.50 13.02
C SER A 17 -2.26 2.84 13.00
N THR A 18 -1.66 2.71 14.17
CA THR A 18 -0.57 1.76 14.41
C THR A 18 -1.15 0.53 15.08
N LYS A 19 -0.65 -0.64 14.71
CA LYS A 19 -1.10 -1.93 15.26
C LYS A 19 0.09 -2.80 15.64
N ALA A 20 0.06 -3.34 16.85
CA ALA A 20 0.99 -4.38 17.28
C ALA A 20 0.27 -5.72 17.33
N VAL A 21 0.92 -6.77 16.84
CA VAL A 21 0.41 -8.14 16.87
C VAL A 21 1.50 -9.06 17.40
N ALA A 22 1.17 -9.79 18.47
CA ALA A 22 2.02 -10.84 19.03
C ALA A 22 1.72 -12.17 18.36
N PHE A 23 2.74 -12.78 17.77
CA PHE A 23 2.69 -14.06 17.11
C PHE A 23 3.42 -15.13 17.93
N GLY A 24 2.77 -16.27 18.09
CA GLY A 24 3.36 -17.50 18.61
C GLY A 24 4.01 -18.31 17.49
N GLU A 25 4.05 -19.63 17.67
CA GLU A 25 4.57 -20.55 16.65
C GLU A 25 3.74 -20.48 15.36
N HIS A 26 4.40 -20.67 14.22
CA HIS A 26 3.79 -20.77 12.90
C HIS A 26 2.79 -19.63 12.58
N GLY A 27 3.08 -18.41 13.02
CA GLY A 27 2.23 -17.24 12.72
C GLY A 27 0.90 -17.17 13.48
N GLN A 28 0.71 -18.00 14.52
CA GLN A 28 -0.50 -17.95 15.34
C GLN A 28 -0.64 -16.59 16.04
N VAL A 29 -1.75 -15.89 15.84
CA VAL A 29 -2.04 -14.64 16.55
C VAL A 29 -2.42 -14.93 18.00
N LEU A 30 -1.61 -14.44 18.95
CA LEU A 30 -1.86 -14.57 20.38
C LEU A 30 -2.60 -13.35 20.95
N SER A 31 -2.27 -12.16 20.46
CA SER A 31 -2.91 -10.91 20.86
C SER A 31 -2.62 -9.82 19.83
N SER A 32 -3.52 -8.86 19.72
CA SER A 32 -3.33 -7.64 18.92
C SER A 32 -3.92 -6.43 19.63
N HIS A 33 -3.37 -5.27 19.32
CA HIS A 33 -3.88 -3.97 19.76
C HIS A 33 -3.62 -2.92 18.68
N ALA A 34 -4.56 -2.00 18.49
CA ALA A 34 -4.45 -0.90 17.55
C ALA A 34 -4.77 0.42 18.24
N VAL A 35 -4.04 1.47 17.87
CA VAL A 35 -4.29 2.85 18.30
C VAL A 35 -4.45 3.70 17.05
N ASP A 36 -5.59 4.37 16.94
CA ASP A 36 -5.95 5.21 15.80
C ASP A 36 -5.40 6.64 15.95
N TYR A 37 -5.13 7.28 14.82
CA TYR A 37 -4.75 8.70 14.74
C TYR A 37 -5.33 9.35 13.47
N PRO A 38 -5.63 10.65 13.51
CA PRO A 38 -6.25 11.35 12.40
C PRO A 38 -5.27 11.64 11.25
N ILE A 39 -5.83 11.80 10.06
CA ILE A 39 -5.17 12.50 8.95
C ILE A 39 -5.54 13.97 9.05
N ILE A 40 -4.52 14.83 9.10
CA ILE A 40 -4.65 16.28 9.17
C ILE A 40 -4.66 16.84 7.76
N GLN A 41 -5.71 17.57 7.39
CA GLN A 41 -5.88 18.17 6.06
C GLN A 41 -5.97 19.70 6.19
N PRO A 42 -4.82 20.39 6.31
CA PRO A 42 -4.81 21.84 6.54
C PRO A 42 -5.30 22.64 5.31
N HIS A 43 -5.13 22.07 4.12
CA HIS A 43 -5.55 22.65 2.84
C HIS A 43 -6.09 21.55 1.91
N PRO A 44 -6.92 21.89 0.91
CA PRO A 44 -7.34 20.93 -0.11
C PRO A 44 -6.15 20.23 -0.77
N GLY A 45 -6.23 18.90 -0.88
CA GLY A 45 -5.18 18.06 -1.45
C GLY A 45 -3.98 17.82 -0.53
N TRP A 46 -3.92 18.44 0.65
CA TRP A 46 -2.87 18.20 1.64
C TRP A 46 -3.31 17.10 2.61
N ALA A 47 -2.39 16.21 2.96
CA ALA A 47 -2.59 15.14 3.90
C ALA A 47 -1.32 14.95 4.74
N GLU A 48 -1.46 15.21 6.04
CA GLU A 48 -0.38 15.17 7.01
C GLU A 48 -0.76 14.31 8.20
N GLN A 49 0.22 13.89 8.99
CA GLN A 49 0.02 13.26 10.29
C GLN A 49 0.95 13.88 11.32
N ASP A 50 0.54 13.85 12.59
CA ASP A 50 1.42 14.24 13.69
C ASP A 50 2.39 13.09 14.01
N PRO A 51 3.71 13.29 13.86
CA PRO A 51 4.68 12.24 14.14
C PRO A 51 4.79 11.86 15.62
N GLU A 52 4.45 12.76 16.54
CA GLU A 52 4.44 12.45 17.98
C GLU A 52 3.27 11.55 18.35
N GLU A 53 2.09 11.76 17.74
CA GLU A 53 0.94 10.87 17.92
C GLU A 53 1.23 9.46 17.42
N ILE A 54 1.89 9.34 16.26
CA ILE A 54 2.30 8.03 15.73
C ILE A 54 3.34 7.36 16.63
N PHE A 55 4.36 8.09 17.09
CA PHE A 55 5.35 7.55 18.00
C PHE A 55 4.71 7.05 19.31
N SER A 56 3.79 7.83 19.88
CA SER A 56 3.02 7.45 21.06
C SER A 56 2.20 6.19 20.80
N ALA A 57 1.53 6.10 19.64
CA ALA A 57 0.77 4.91 19.24
C ALA A 57 1.64 3.65 19.12
N VAL A 58 2.88 3.76 18.63
CA VAL A 58 3.84 2.64 18.61
C VAL A 58 4.13 2.15 20.03
N VAL A 59 4.47 3.05 20.95
CA VAL A 59 4.75 2.69 22.36
C VAL A 59 3.53 2.04 23.01
N GLN A 60 2.35 2.65 22.85
CA GLN A 60 1.10 2.18 23.46
C GLN A 60 0.68 0.81 22.95
N THR A 61 0.75 0.59 21.63
CA THR A 61 0.33 -0.69 21.03
C THR A 61 1.23 -1.84 21.47
N VAL A 62 2.55 -1.65 21.50
CA VAL A 62 3.48 -2.67 21.99
C VAL A 62 3.23 -2.97 23.48
N ASN A 63 3.10 -1.92 24.31
CA ASN A 63 2.79 -2.08 25.73
C ASN A 63 1.49 -2.84 25.96
N ALA A 64 0.43 -2.50 25.23
CA ALA A 64 -0.88 -3.12 25.37
C ALA A 64 -0.84 -4.63 25.10
N VAL A 65 -0.11 -5.05 24.06
CA VAL A 65 0.02 -6.47 23.70
C VAL A 65 0.85 -7.23 24.74
N ILE A 66 1.97 -6.67 25.18
CA ILE A 66 2.84 -7.24 26.23
C ILE A 66 2.06 -7.39 27.55
N THR A 67 1.36 -6.33 27.98
CA THR A 67 0.59 -6.31 29.22
C THR A 67 -0.57 -7.30 29.18
N LYS A 68 -1.32 -7.35 28.07
CA LYS A 68 -2.45 -8.26 27.90
C LYS A 68 -2.05 -9.73 27.97
N LEU A 69 -0.90 -10.08 27.40
CA LEU A 69 -0.34 -11.43 27.45
C LEU A 69 0.45 -11.71 28.74
N ARG A 70 0.69 -10.69 29.58
CA ARG A 70 1.53 -10.76 30.78
C ARG A 70 2.92 -11.34 30.48
N LEU A 71 3.50 -10.92 29.35
CA LEU A 71 4.80 -11.42 28.91
C LEU A 71 5.89 -10.95 29.87
N ALA A 72 6.73 -11.88 30.31
CA ALA A 72 8.02 -11.52 30.87
C ALA A 72 8.96 -11.07 29.74
N SER A 73 9.90 -10.17 30.03
CA SER A 73 10.74 -9.56 28.99
C SER A 73 11.52 -10.58 28.15
N HIS A 74 11.93 -11.71 28.75
CA HIS A 74 12.66 -12.79 28.06
C HIS A 74 11.79 -13.61 27.09
N GLN A 75 10.45 -13.47 27.14
CA GLN A 75 9.53 -14.14 26.24
C GLN A 75 9.36 -13.39 24.92
N VAL A 76 9.69 -12.09 24.87
CA VAL A 76 9.72 -11.35 23.60
C VAL A 76 11.02 -11.67 22.87
N LYS A 77 10.94 -12.47 21.82
CA LYS A 77 12.10 -12.92 21.04
C LYS A 77 12.65 -11.82 20.15
N ALA A 78 11.75 -11.10 19.48
CA ALA A 78 12.06 -10.02 18.57
C ALA A 78 10.83 -9.15 18.30
N MET A 79 11.08 -7.97 17.76
CA MET A 79 10.07 -7.11 17.17
C MET A 79 10.47 -6.72 15.74
N GLY A 80 9.52 -6.66 14.81
CA GLY A 80 9.75 -6.21 13.44
C GLY A 80 8.79 -5.09 13.06
N PHE A 81 9.27 -4.12 12.26
CA PHE A 81 8.45 -3.01 11.77
C PHE A 81 7.96 -3.22 10.32
N SER A 82 6.67 -2.94 10.14
CA SER A 82 6.01 -2.63 8.87
C SER A 82 5.54 -1.18 8.93
N VAL A 83 5.75 -0.40 7.87
CA VAL A 83 5.41 1.03 7.87
C VAL A 83 4.87 1.46 6.51
N ALA A 84 3.85 2.31 6.53
CA ALA A 84 3.31 2.97 5.34
C ALA A 84 4.40 3.70 4.55
N MET A 85 4.37 3.55 3.23
CA MET A 85 5.36 4.14 2.34
C MET A 85 5.19 5.65 2.15
N HIS A 86 6.25 6.25 1.59
CA HIS A 86 6.24 7.58 0.99
C HIS A 86 5.97 8.77 1.92
N SER A 87 6.00 8.58 3.23
CA SER A 87 6.01 9.70 4.17
C SER A 87 7.30 10.51 4.05
N LEU A 88 7.22 11.83 4.22
CA LEU A 88 8.37 12.72 4.28
C LEU A 88 8.20 13.73 5.42
N MET A 89 9.27 13.98 6.16
CA MET A 89 9.37 15.05 7.15
C MET A 89 10.77 15.67 7.17
N ALA A 90 10.82 16.95 7.54
CA ALA A 90 12.08 17.66 7.81
C ALA A 90 12.30 17.76 9.32
N LEU A 91 13.54 17.52 9.78
CA LEU A 91 13.97 17.64 11.17
C LEU A 91 15.06 18.69 11.32
N ASP A 92 15.08 19.39 12.46
CA ASP A 92 16.16 20.30 12.84
C ASP A 92 17.40 19.55 13.37
N GLY A 93 18.47 20.29 13.67
CA GLY A 93 19.73 19.71 14.19
C GLY A 93 19.60 19.05 15.57
N SER A 94 18.49 19.26 16.29
CA SER A 94 18.16 18.59 17.56
C SER A 94 17.24 17.39 17.39
N GLY A 95 16.88 17.03 16.14
CA GLY A 95 15.95 15.94 15.83
C GLY A 95 14.49 16.29 16.07
N ARG A 96 14.14 17.57 16.23
CA ARG A 96 12.75 18.01 16.35
C ARG A 96 12.11 18.19 14.97
N PRO A 97 10.84 17.79 14.79
CA PRO A 97 10.13 18.02 13.53
C PRO A 97 10.00 19.51 13.19
N LEU A 98 10.46 19.89 12.00
CA LEU A 98 10.20 21.19 11.37
C LEU A 98 8.91 21.17 10.55
N THR A 99 8.46 19.98 10.14
CA THR A 99 7.20 19.74 9.46
C THR A 99 6.45 18.62 10.16
N ARG A 100 5.13 18.55 9.95
CA ARG A 100 4.38 17.30 10.13
C ARG A 100 4.85 16.24 9.14
N CYS A 101 4.37 15.01 9.32
CA CYS A 101 4.62 13.91 8.41
C CYS A 101 3.73 14.03 7.16
N ILE A 102 4.30 14.39 6.01
CA ILE A 102 3.60 14.53 4.72
C ILE A 102 3.43 13.14 4.09
N ILE A 103 2.20 12.60 4.07
CA ILE A 103 1.93 11.20 3.71
C ILE A 103 1.69 10.97 2.22
N TRP A 104 1.62 9.71 1.79
CA TRP A 104 1.44 9.31 0.39
C TRP A 104 0.18 9.88 -0.27
N ALA A 105 -0.87 10.16 0.51
CA ALA A 105 -2.13 10.72 0.02
C ALA A 105 -2.06 12.23 -0.27
N ASP A 106 -0.94 12.87 0.05
CA ASP A 106 -0.72 14.30 -0.17
C ASP A 106 -0.40 14.60 -1.65
N ASN A 107 -1.10 15.59 -2.20
CA ASN A 107 -1.00 16.01 -3.59
C ASN A 107 -0.41 17.42 -3.76
N ARG A 108 0.20 18.01 -2.73
CA ARG A 108 0.74 19.38 -2.82
C ARG A 108 1.85 19.52 -3.87
N SER A 109 2.54 18.42 -4.17
CA SER A 109 3.67 18.37 -5.10
C SER A 109 3.31 17.95 -6.53
N VAL A 110 2.02 18.02 -6.92
CA VAL A 110 1.57 17.67 -8.29
C VAL A 110 2.34 18.46 -9.35
N GLY A 111 2.50 19.79 -9.16
CA GLY A 111 3.23 20.62 -10.12
C GLY A 111 4.69 20.22 -10.29
N GLN A 112 5.36 19.85 -9.20
CA GLN A 112 6.75 19.36 -9.25
C GLN A 112 6.86 17.97 -9.89
N ALA A 113 5.88 17.07 -9.65
CA ALA A 113 5.84 15.76 -10.32
C ALA A 113 5.64 15.90 -11.84
N ASP A 114 4.73 16.77 -12.28
CA ASP A 114 4.51 17.05 -13.70
C ASP A 114 5.76 17.63 -14.37
N ARG A 115 6.43 18.56 -13.69
CA ARG A 115 7.67 19.17 -14.20
C ARG A 115 8.82 18.16 -14.27
N LEU A 116 8.95 17.27 -13.28
CA LEU A 116 9.91 16.16 -13.32
C LEU A 116 9.72 15.28 -14.55
N LEU A 117 8.47 14.92 -14.85
CA LEU A 117 8.13 14.08 -16.01
C LEU A 117 8.43 14.79 -17.34
N ARG A 118 8.05 16.07 -17.47
CA ARG A 118 8.11 16.81 -18.74
C ARG A 118 9.48 17.42 -19.05
N GLU A 119 10.20 17.86 -18.03
CA GLU A 119 11.38 18.71 -18.21
C GLU A 119 12.67 18.05 -17.70
N TRP A 120 12.61 17.17 -16.69
CA TRP A 120 13.79 16.70 -15.94
C TRP A 120 14.00 15.18 -16.00
N ASN A 121 13.70 14.58 -17.15
CA ASN A 121 13.92 13.14 -17.42
C ASN A 121 13.33 12.21 -16.34
N GLY A 122 12.13 12.53 -15.84
CA GLY A 122 11.48 11.77 -14.77
C GLY A 122 11.35 10.27 -15.08
N LEU A 123 11.12 9.88 -16.34
CA LEU A 123 11.06 8.47 -16.72
C LEU A 123 12.42 7.76 -16.54
N ASP A 124 13.54 8.42 -16.79
CA ASP A 124 14.87 7.84 -16.55
C ASP A 124 15.18 7.73 -15.06
N ILE A 125 14.74 8.71 -14.26
CA ILE A 125 14.81 8.61 -12.79
C ILE A 125 14.00 7.40 -12.31
N TYR A 126 12.77 7.23 -12.83
CA TYR A 126 11.95 6.05 -12.56
C TYR A 126 12.69 4.75 -12.92
N LYS A 127 13.30 4.65 -14.11
CA LYS A 127 13.97 3.41 -14.56
C LYS A 127 15.13 3.01 -13.63
N ARG A 128 15.81 3.97 -13.01
CA ARG A 128 16.91 3.69 -12.08
C ARG A 128 16.46 3.44 -10.64
N THR A 129 15.32 4.02 -10.24
CA THR A 129 14.86 4.03 -8.84
C THR A 129 13.66 3.12 -8.57
N GLY A 130 12.95 2.68 -9.61
CA GLY A 130 11.72 1.89 -9.52
C GLY A 130 10.53 2.61 -8.90
N THR A 131 10.64 3.90 -8.56
CA THR A 131 9.53 4.68 -7.99
C THR A 131 8.86 5.54 -9.07
N PRO A 132 7.56 5.34 -9.35
CA PRO A 132 6.81 6.16 -10.29
C PRO A 132 6.87 7.64 -9.92
N ILE A 133 7.04 8.52 -10.91
CA ILE A 133 7.04 9.97 -10.70
C ILE A 133 5.60 10.41 -10.45
N HIS A 134 5.26 10.53 -9.18
CA HIS A 134 3.92 10.85 -8.71
C HIS A 134 4.03 11.64 -7.39
N PRO A 135 3.14 12.61 -7.12
CA PRO A 135 3.18 13.45 -5.92
C PRO A 135 3.19 12.69 -4.59
N MET A 136 2.75 11.42 -4.60
CA MET A 136 2.82 10.54 -3.44
C MET A 136 4.26 10.36 -2.91
N SER A 137 5.25 10.36 -3.79
CA SER A 137 6.63 9.98 -3.48
C SER A 137 7.44 11.13 -2.85
N PRO A 138 8.45 10.84 -2.01
CA PRO A 138 9.34 11.84 -1.42
C PRO A 138 10.06 12.76 -2.40
N LEU A 139 10.50 12.28 -3.57
CA LEU A 139 11.21 13.09 -4.58
C LEU A 139 10.48 14.40 -4.94
N PRO A 140 9.25 14.40 -5.47
CA PRO A 140 8.51 15.63 -5.77
C PRO A 140 8.17 16.44 -4.51
N LYS A 141 7.96 15.81 -3.35
CA LYS A 141 7.72 16.52 -2.08
C LYS A 141 8.95 17.31 -1.61
N LEU A 142 10.15 16.80 -1.82
CA LEU A 142 11.39 17.52 -1.52
C LEU A 142 11.58 18.73 -2.43
N LEU A 143 11.27 18.59 -3.73
CA LEU A 143 11.25 19.75 -4.64
C LEU A 143 10.23 20.80 -4.21
N TRP A 144 9.04 20.36 -3.81
CA TRP A 144 8.01 21.27 -3.29
C TRP A 144 8.50 22.00 -2.04
N LEU A 145 9.10 21.30 -1.07
CA LEU A 145 9.66 21.94 0.13
C LEU A 145 10.76 22.96 -0.21
N LYS A 146 11.62 22.64 -1.18
CA LYS A 146 12.68 23.55 -1.65
C LYS A 146 12.12 24.85 -2.22
N GLU A 147 11.03 24.76 -2.97
CA GLU A 147 10.45 25.88 -3.73
C GLU A 147 9.46 26.69 -2.89
N GLU A 148 8.55 26.02 -2.20
CA GLU A 148 7.42 26.63 -1.49
C GLU A 148 7.70 26.87 -0.01
N GLN A 149 8.69 26.18 0.58
CA GLN A 149 9.11 26.34 1.98
C GLN A 149 10.63 26.43 2.15
N PRO A 150 11.31 27.39 1.46
CA PRO A 150 12.77 27.45 1.43
C PRO A 150 13.41 27.65 2.81
N ASP A 151 12.73 28.29 3.76
CA ASP A 151 13.21 28.45 5.13
C ASP A 151 13.26 27.13 5.90
N VAL A 152 12.23 26.29 5.75
CA VAL A 152 12.17 24.95 6.33
C VAL A 152 13.26 24.09 5.70
N PHE A 153 13.33 24.10 4.36
CA PHE A 153 14.29 23.31 3.60
C PHE A 153 15.75 23.63 3.99
N ARG A 154 16.09 24.92 4.16
CA ARG A 154 17.43 25.35 4.59
C ARG A 154 17.75 24.98 6.04
N LYS A 155 16.76 25.01 6.94
CA LYS A 155 16.94 24.65 8.35
C LYS A 155 16.97 23.13 8.57
N ALA A 156 16.50 22.35 7.61
CA ALA A 156 16.43 20.90 7.71
C ALA A 156 17.83 20.28 7.81
N HIS A 157 18.11 19.69 8.96
CA HIS A 157 19.30 18.86 9.17
C HIS A 157 19.12 17.47 8.55
N LYS A 158 17.90 16.92 8.62
CA LYS A 158 17.54 15.63 8.04
C LYS A 158 16.18 15.69 7.33
N PHE A 159 16.07 14.93 6.25
CA PHE A 159 14.81 14.55 5.62
C PHE A 159 14.61 13.05 5.80
N VAL A 160 13.52 12.67 6.45
CA VAL A 160 13.27 11.28 6.87
C VAL A 160 11.81 10.88 6.68
N SER A 161 11.53 9.58 6.68
CA SER A 161 10.19 9.01 6.82
C SER A 161 9.76 8.90 8.29
N ILE A 162 8.49 8.55 8.52
CA ILE A 162 7.99 8.27 9.87
C ILE A 162 8.71 7.09 10.53
N LYS A 163 9.16 6.08 9.75
CA LYS A 163 9.92 4.95 10.32
C LYS A 163 11.24 5.43 10.92
N GLU A 164 12.02 6.15 10.13
CA GLU A 164 13.32 6.70 10.54
C GLU A 164 13.17 7.59 11.78
N TYR A 165 12.09 8.37 11.87
CA TYR A 165 11.79 9.18 13.04
C TYR A 165 11.50 8.31 14.28
N VAL A 166 10.67 7.28 14.18
CA VAL A 166 10.42 6.33 15.28
C VAL A 166 11.71 5.65 15.72
N LEU A 167 12.54 5.18 14.77
CA LEU A 167 13.83 4.54 15.09
C LEU A 167 14.81 5.53 15.73
N TYR A 168 14.86 6.78 15.28
CA TYR A 168 15.66 7.82 15.93
C TYR A 168 15.18 8.11 17.36
N ARG A 169 13.87 8.12 17.60
CA ARG A 169 13.33 8.28 18.95
C ARG A 169 13.72 7.12 19.86
N LEU A 170 13.59 5.88 19.39
CA LEU A 170 13.89 4.66 20.14
C LEU A 170 15.40 4.42 20.35
N TYR A 171 16.26 4.72 19.38
CA TYR A 171 17.67 4.32 19.37
C TYR A 171 18.66 5.48 19.20
N GLY A 172 18.19 6.68 18.84
CA GLY A 172 19.07 7.82 18.51
C GLY A 172 19.77 7.68 17.16
N GLN A 173 19.32 6.76 16.30
CA GLN A 173 19.96 6.45 15.01
C GLN A 173 19.03 6.78 13.84
N TYR A 174 19.58 7.47 12.83
CA TYR A 174 18.90 7.71 11.55
C TYR A 174 19.25 6.60 10.57
N VAL A 175 18.41 5.56 10.52
CA VAL A 175 18.56 4.42 9.61
C VAL A 175 17.29 4.24 8.80
N VAL A 176 17.46 3.96 7.51
CA VAL A 176 16.39 3.65 6.57
C VAL A 176 16.72 2.36 5.85
N ASP A 177 15.78 1.44 5.81
CA ASP A 177 15.97 0.19 5.09
C ASP A 177 15.82 0.37 3.57
N TYR A 178 16.36 -0.58 2.82
CA TYR A 178 16.25 -0.57 1.36
C TYR A 178 14.80 -0.58 0.84
N SER A 179 13.82 -1.13 1.58
CA SER A 179 12.41 -1.12 1.15
C SER A 179 11.87 0.30 1.15
N ILE A 180 11.94 1.01 2.27
CA ILE A 180 11.50 2.41 2.34
C ILE A 180 12.35 3.29 1.43
N ALA A 181 13.67 3.11 1.39
CA ALA A 181 14.55 3.87 0.51
C ALA A 181 14.16 3.72 -0.97
N SER A 182 13.90 2.49 -1.43
CA SER A 182 13.48 2.20 -2.81
C SER A 182 12.12 2.81 -3.18
N ALA A 183 11.32 3.22 -2.19
CA ALA A 183 10.03 3.89 -2.37
C ALA A 183 10.13 5.43 -2.33
N THR A 184 11.35 6.00 -2.29
CA THR A 184 11.57 7.45 -2.20
C THR A 184 11.65 8.17 -3.54
N GLY A 185 12.07 7.47 -4.60
CA GLY A 185 12.55 8.06 -5.84
C GLY A 185 13.97 8.65 -5.75
N LEU A 186 14.69 8.43 -4.63
CA LEU A 186 16.06 8.90 -4.41
C LEU A 186 17.08 7.76 -4.40
N PHE A 187 16.64 6.50 -4.38
CA PHE A 187 17.48 5.32 -4.20
C PHE A 187 17.65 4.57 -5.51
N ARG A 188 18.90 4.26 -5.89
CA ARG A 188 19.20 3.47 -7.09
C ARG A 188 19.14 1.98 -6.80
N LEU A 189 18.40 1.25 -7.64
CA LEU A 189 18.22 -0.19 -7.48
C LEU A 189 19.48 -0.99 -7.86
N ASP A 190 20.32 -0.48 -8.77
CA ASP A 190 21.51 -1.16 -9.26
C ASP A 190 22.69 -1.09 -8.28
N THR A 191 22.92 0.07 -7.66
CA THR A 191 24.02 0.30 -6.72
C THR A 191 23.63 0.11 -5.25
N LEU A 192 22.33 0.06 -4.95
CA LEU A 192 21.78 0.08 -3.59
C LEU A 192 22.26 1.29 -2.76
N ASP A 193 22.42 2.44 -3.41
CA ASP A 193 22.81 3.71 -2.78
C ASP A 193 21.91 4.86 -3.28
N TRP A 194 22.03 6.03 -2.66
CA TRP A 194 21.32 7.23 -3.11
C TRP A 194 21.78 7.67 -4.52
N ASP A 195 20.84 8.07 -5.38
CA ASP A 195 21.09 8.55 -6.73
C ASP A 195 21.69 9.97 -6.68
N ALA A 196 22.99 10.08 -7.01
CA ALA A 196 23.72 11.34 -6.94
C ALA A 196 23.12 12.45 -7.82
N ASP A 197 22.58 12.10 -8.99
CA ASP A 197 21.98 13.08 -9.92
C ASP A 197 20.67 13.61 -9.33
N VAL A 198 19.88 12.73 -8.70
CA VAL A 198 18.66 13.14 -7.98
C VAL A 198 18.99 14.01 -6.76
N LEU A 199 20.03 13.68 -6.00
CA LEU A 199 20.46 14.52 -4.87
C LEU A 199 20.93 15.90 -5.36
N GLN A 200 21.67 15.96 -6.47
CA GLN A 200 22.11 17.21 -7.09
C GLN A 200 20.91 18.05 -7.57
N LEU A 201 19.92 17.43 -8.22
CA LEU A 201 18.68 18.07 -8.65
C LEU A 201 17.94 18.72 -7.46
N LEU A 202 17.84 17.98 -6.36
CA LEU A 202 17.24 18.46 -5.11
C LEU A 202 18.10 19.52 -4.42
N GLY A 203 19.42 19.52 -4.62
CA GLY A 203 20.35 20.38 -3.88
C GLY A 203 20.50 19.95 -2.43
N ILE A 204 20.42 18.65 -2.17
CA ILE A 204 20.66 18.05 -0.84
C ILE A 204 21.88 17.14 -0.88
N THR A 205 22.40 16.80 0.29
CA THR A 205 23.53 15.88 0.42
C THR A 205 23.11 14.57 1.08
N ARG A 206 23.92 13.52 0.91
CA ARG A 206 23.76 12.25 1.65
C ARG A 206 23.68 12.45 3.17
N ALA A 207 24.39 13.45 3.69
CA ALA A 207 24.38 13.77 5.12
C ALA A 207 23.02 14.27 5.62
N GLN A 208 22.14 14.76 4.74
CA GLN A 208 20.77 15.16 5.07
C GLN A 208 19.77 13.99 4.98
N LEU A 209 20.21 12.79 4.60
CA LEU A 209 19.38 11.59 4.57
C LEU A 209 19.82 10.59 5.66
N SER A 210 19.00 9.57 5.90
CA SER A 210 19.34 8.48 6.82
C SER A 210 20.35 7.51 6.20
N SER A 211 21.02 6.74 7.07
CA SER A 211 21.95 5.70 6.63
C SER A 211 21.18 4.50 6.08
N LEU A 212 21.55 4.04 4.90
CA LEU A 212 20.91 2.91 4.23
C LEU A 212 21.32 1.58 4.89
N VAL A 213 20.35 0.73 5.20
CA VAL A 213 20.57 -0.60 5.78
C VAL A 213 19.71 -1.69 5.10
N PRO A 214 20.07 -2.97 5.19
CA PRO A 214 19.16 -4.06 4.81
C PRO A 214 17.89 -4.06 5.65
N THR A 215 16.79 -4.59 5.10
CA THR A 215 15.51 -4.75 5.83
C THR A 215 15.63 -5.65 7.06
N THR A 216 16.62 -6.54 7.08
CA THR A 216 16.95 -7.46 8.19
C THR A 216 17.90 -6.85 9.22
N HIS A 217 18.25 -5.56 9.12
CA HIS A 217 19.14 -4.90 10.06
C HIS A 217 18.57 -4.93 11.49
N LEU A 218 19.39 -5.38 12.44
CA LEU A 218 19.02 -5.53 13.84
C LEU A 218 19.49 -4.33 14.65
N LEU A 219 18.58 -3.77 15.45
CA LEU A 219 18.86 -2.75 16.45
C LEU A 219 18.70 -3.37 17.84
N ARG A 220 19.62 -3.03 18.74
CA ARG A 220 19.63 -3.40 20.17
C ARG A 220 20.01 -2.17 21.00
N GLY A 221 19.75 -2.21 22.30
CA GLY A 221 20.01 -1.08 23.19
C GLY A 221 19.00 0.05 22.96
N MET A 222 17.70 -0.28 22.97
CA MET A 222 16.65 0.74 22.97
C MET A 222 16.84 1.68 24.16
N LYS A 223 16.58 2.98 23.99
CA LYS A 223 16.63 3.92 25.11
C LYS A 223 15.73 3.43 26.24
N LYS A 224 16.29 3.35 27.44
CA LYS A 224 15.67 2.77 28.64
C LYS A 224 14.26 3.32 28.91
N GLU A 225 14.06 4.62 28.75
CA GLU A 225 12.76 5.28 28.94
C GLU A 225 11.64 4.70 28.07
N TRP A 226 11.94 4.32 26.82
CA TRP A 226 10.95 3.77 25.89
C TRP A 226 10.79 2.26 26.07
N ALA A 227 11.88 1.55 26.38
CA ALA A 227 11.82 0.13 26.72
C ALA A 227 10.92 -0.12 27.95
N GLU A 228 11.07 0.69 29.00
CA GLU A 228 10.23 0.63 30.20
C GLU A 228 8.75 0.92 29.89
N GLN A 229 8.46 1.96 29.08
CA GLN A 229 7.09 2.26 28.68
C GLN A 229 6.47 1.17 27.79
N MET A 230 7.25 0.53 26.92
CA MET A 230 6.79 -0.60 26.12
C MET A 230 6.64 -1.89 26.95
N GLY A 231 7.26 -1.98 28.13
CA GLY A 231 7.30 -3.22 28.93
C GLY A 231 8.24 -4.28 28.37
N MET A 232 9.31 -3.86 27.69
CA MET A 232 10.24 -4.74 26.98
C MET A 232 11.68 -4.56 27.48
N ASP A 233 12.51 -5.59 27.37
CA ASP A 233 13.94 -5.46 27.67
C ASP A 233 14.63 -4.61 26.58
N PRO A 234 15.48 -3.62 26.94
CA PRO A 234 16.21 -2.78 25.98
C PRO A 234 17.02 -3.54 24.92
N ASP A 235 17.45 -4.76 25.24
CA ASP A 235 18.29 -5.59 24.39
C ASP A 235 17.50 -6.56 23.51
N VAL A 236 16.15 -6.58 23.58
CA VAL A 236 15.32 -7.31 22.61
C VAL A 236 15.69 -6.84 21.20
N PRO A 237 16.02 -7.76 20.27
CA PRO A 237 16.38 -7.38 18.91
C PRO A 237 15.15 -6.80 18.19
N VAL A 238 15.33 -5.61 17.63
CA VAL A 238 14.33 -4.97 16.79
C VAL A 238 14.83 -4.93 15.36
N VAL A 239 14.07 -5.52 14.46
CA VAL A 239 14.37 -5.57 13.03
C VAL A 239 13.76 -4.33 12.39
N VAL A 240 14.60 -3.53 11.71
CA VAL A 240 14.16 -2.29 11.01
C VAL A 240 12.99 -2.58 10.06
N GLY A 241 12.95 -3.79 9.52
CA GLY A 241 11.85 -4.29 8.72
C GLY A 241 11.74 -3.56 7.38
N ALA A 242 10.53 -3.50 6.83
CA ALA A 242 10.31 -3.05 5.47
C ALA A 242 9.02 -2.23 5.36
N SER A 243 8.61 -1.93 4.13
CA SER A 243 7.35 -1.22 3.86
C SER A 243 6.13 -2.14 3.97
N ASP A 244 4.98 -1.55 4.29
CA ASP A 244 3.70 -2.24 4.44
C ASP A 244 3.30 -3.09 3.21
N GLY A 245 3.33 -2.52 2.01
CA GLY A 245 2.97 -3.22 0.79
C GLY A 245 3.92 -4.39 0.46
N VAL A 246 5.20 -4.26 0.82
CA VAL A 246 6.19 -5.32 0.64
C VAL A 246 5.98 -6.46 1.65
N LEU A 247 5.72 -6.13 2.91
CA LEU A 247 5.50 -7.13 3.95
C LEU A 247 4.12 -7.79 3.85
N ALA A 248 3.11 -7.07 3.35
CA ALA A 248 1.81 -7.64 3.06
C ALA A 248 1.90 -8.80 2.05
N ASN A 249 2.80 -8.74 1.06
CA ASN A 249 3.06 -9.84 0.13
C ASN A 249 3.52 -11.11 0.84
N ILE A 250 4.44 -10.95 1.82
CA ILE A 250 4.88 -12.05 2.68
C ILE A 250 3.71 -12.58 3.50
N GLY A 251 2.96 -11.69 4.16
CA GLY A 251 1.87 -12.06 5.07
C GLY A 251 0.66 -12.71 4.39
N VAL A 252 0.50 -12.59 3.07
CA VAL A 252 -0.48 -13.37 2.31
C VAL A 252 0.12 -14.61 1.64
N GLY A 253 1.44 -14.80 1.74
CA GLY A 253 2.18 -15.94 1.22
C GLY A 253 2.37 -15.92 -0.29
N ALA A 254 2.29 -14.73 -0.91
CA ALA A 254 2.65 -14.51 -2.32
C ALA A 254 4.11 -14.06 -2.37
N ILE A 255 5.01 -15.04 -2.31
CA ILE A 255 6.44 -14.83 -2.05
C ILE A 255 7.36 -15.42 -3.12
N LEU A 256 6.83 -16.27 -3.99
CA LEU A 256 7.59 -16.80 -5.12
C LEU A 256 7.27 -16.02 -6.41
N PRO A 257 8.20 -16.01 -7.39
CA PRO A 257 7.92 -15.48 -8.72
C PRO A 257 6.68 -16.11 -9.36
N GLY A 258 5.82 -15.28 -9.95
CA GLY A 258 4.54 -15.68 -10.53
C GLY A 258 3.36 -15.64 -9.54
N GLU A 259 3.61 -15.48 -8.24
CA GLU A 259 2.54 -15.35 -7.26
C GLU A 259 2.13 -13.90 -7.11
N ALA A 260 0.84 -13.61 -7.30
CA ALA A 260 0.29 -12.28 -7.15
C ALA A 260 -0.49 -12.16 -5.85
N ALA A 261 -0.25 -11.08 -5.12
CA ALA A 261 -1.11 -10.57 -4.07
C ALA A 261 -1.99 -9.46 -4.65
N ILE A 262 -3.30 -9.64 -4.57
CA ILE A 262 -4.28 -8.60 -4.90
C ILE A 262 -5.01 -8.22 -3.61
N THR A 263 -4.95 -6.94 -3.26
CA THR A 263 -5.72 -6.40 -2.13
C THR A 263 -6.73 -5.40 -2.67
N ILE A 264 -8.00 -5.54 -2.33
CA ILE A 264 -9.03 -4.51 -2.59
C ILE A 264 -9.72 -4.17 -1.27
N GLY A 265 -9.24 -3.11 -0.63
CA GLY A 265 -9.86 -2.43 0.50
C GLY A 265 -10.58 -1.18 0.02
N THR A 266 -10.44 -0.05 0.75
CA THR A 266 -10.91 1.26 0.27
C THR A 266 -10.28 1.60 -1.08
N SER A 267 -8.97 1.42 -1.19
CA SER A 267 -8.18 1.41 -2.42
C SER A 267 -7.75 -0.02 -2.75
N GLY A 268 -7.03 -0.22 -3.85
CA GLY A 268 -6.49 -1.53 -4.22
C GLY A 268 -5.00 -1.52 -4.51
N ALA A 269 -4.42 -2.71 -4.60
CA ALA A 269 -3.06 -2.93 -5.07
C ALA A 269 -2.92 -4.32 -5.68
N VAL A 270 -2.09 -4.42 -6.72
CA VAL A 270 -1.62 -5.70 -7.27
C VAL A 270 -0.11 -5.72 -7.12
N ARG A 271 0.43 -6.83 -6.62
CA ARG A 271 1.86 -6.98 -6.34
C ARG A 271 2.30 -8.40 -6.61
N THR A 272 3.53 -8.57 -7.07
CA THR A 272 4.20 -9.87 -7.20
C THR A 272 5.65 -9.77 -6.78
N ILE A 273 6.32 -10.91 -6.62
CA ILE A 273 7.75 -10.97 -6.32
C ILE A 273 8.53 -11.27 -7.59
N SER A 274 9.67 -10.60 -7.74
CA SER A 274 10.73 -10.91 -8.68
C SER A 274 12.01 -11.23 -7.91
N SER A 275 12.82 -12.16 -8.42
CA SER A 275 14.13 -12.47 -7.84
C SER A 275 15.21 -11.42 -8.15
N VAL A 276 14.93 -10.54 -9.11
CA VAL A 276 15.81 -9.44 -9.53
C VAL A 276 15.01 -8.14 -9.65
N GLN A 277 15.69 -7.00 -9.60
CA GLN A 277 15.05 -5.71 -9.87
C GLN A 277 14.44 -5.68 -11.29
N LYS A 278 13.21 -5.15 -11.40
CA LYS A 278 12.45 -5.10 -12.64
C LYS A 278 11.68 -3.78 -12.73
N THR A 279 12.05 -2.92 -13.66
CA THR A 279 11.32 -1.68 -13.97
C THR A 279 10.59 -1.80 -15.31
N ASP A 280 9.50 -1.05 -15.47
CA ASP A 280 8.68 -1.02 -16.68
C ASP A 280 9.13 0.09 -17.63
N GLU A 281 9.33 -0.21 -18.91
CA GLU A 281 9.73 0.81 -19.90
C GLU A 281 8.75 1.99 -19.99
N LYS A 282 7.49 1.76 -19.63
CA LYS A 282 6.41 2.77 -19.63
C LYS A 282 6.15 3.41 -18.27
N GLY A 283 6.87 3.03 -17.20
CA GLY A 283 6.67 3.60 -15.86
C GLY A 283 5.36 3.21 -15.16
N ARG A 284 4.67 2.14 -15.59
CA ARG A 284 3.33 1.79 -15.07
C ARG A 284 3.36 1.16 -13.67
N THR A 285 4.45 0.47 -13.31
CA THR A 285 4.59 -0.29 -12.05
C THR A 285 5.70 0.28 -11.18
N PHE A 286 5.65 0.08 -9.87
CA PHE A 286 6.81 0.27 -9.00
C PHE A 286 7.64 -1.01 -8.88
N CYS A 287 8.88 -0.88 -8.39
CA CYS A 287 9.75 -1.99 -7.97
C CYS A 287 10.47 -1.63 -6.67
N TYR A 288 10.11 -2.29 -5.57
CA TYR A 288 10.64 -2.00 -4.24
C TYR A 288 11.42 -3.18 -3.65
N ALA A 289 12.49 -2.87 -2.94
CA ALA A 289 13.39 -3.86 -2.36
C ALA A 289 12.76 -4.55 -1.13
N LEU A 290 13.09 -5.82 -0.93
CA LEU A 290 12.79 -6.58 0.29
C LEU A 290 14.04 -7.29 0.81
N THR A 291 14.61 -8.19 0.03
CA THR A 291 15.91 -8.83 0.32
C THR A 291 16.72 -8.88 -0.99
N PRO A 292 18.00 -9.28 -0.99
CA PRO A 292 18.78 -9.35 -2.23
C PRO A 292 18.11 -10.15 -3.36
N ASN A 293 17.31 -11.16 -3.00
CA ASN A 293 16.63 -12.06 -3.94
C ASN A 293 15.10 -11.85 -3.98
N HIS A 294 14.58 -10.79 -3.38
CA HIS A 294 13.15 -10.50 -3.36
C HIS A 294 12.91 -9.02 -3.63
N TRP A 295 12.25 -8.74 -4.74
CA TRP A 295 11.84 -7.42 -5.19
C TRP A 295 10.34 -7.44 -5.44
N VAL A 296 9.61 -6.52 -4.83
CA VAL A 296 8.15 -6.45 -5.00
C VAL A 296 7.85 -5.49 -6.15
N VAL A 297 7.32 -6.05 -7.23
CA VAL A 297 6.84 -5.29 -8.38
C VAL A 297 5.33 -5.14 -8.24
N GLY A 298 4.80 -3.94 -8.40
CA GLY A 298 3.38 -3.74 -8.19
C GLY A 298 2.82 -2.44 -8.74
N GLY A 299 1.52 -2.27 -8.56
CA GLY A 299 0.82 -1.05 -8.90
C GLY A 299 -0.32 -0.81 -7.91
N PRO A 300 -0.42 0.39 -7.33
CA PRO A 300 -1.56 0.74 -6.50
C PRO A 300 -2.67 1.33 -7.37
N THR A 301 -3.93 1.04 -7.04
CA THR A 301 -5.12 1.69 -7.61
C THR A 301 -5.87 2.42 -6.52
N ASN A 302 -6.35 3.64 -6.79
CA ASN A 302 -7.11 4.42 -5.83
C ASN A 302 -8.55 3.92 -5.67
N ASN A 303 -9.11 3.34 -6.73
CA ASN A 303 -10.54 3.14 -6.88
C ASN A 303 -10.93 1.68 -6.59
N GLY A 304 -10.83 1.30 -5.32
CA GLY A 304 -11.24 -0.01 -4.82
C GLY A 304 -12.68 -0.03 -4.31
N GLY A 305 -12.89 -0.56 -3.10
CA GLY A 305 -14.18 -0.61 -2.41
C GLY A 305 -14.79 0.76 -2.10
N ILE A 306 -14.02 1.85 -2.19
CA ILE A 306 -14.55 3.22 -2.06
C ILE A 306 -15.62 3.51 -3.12
N LEU A 307 -15.57 2.89 -4.30
CA LEU A 307 -16.57 3.12 -5.34
C LEU A 307 -17.93 2.52 -5.00
N LEU A 308 -17.95 1.33 -4.39
CA LEU A 308 -19.20 0.74 -3.94
C LEU A 308 -19.79 1.52 -2.76
N ARG A 309 -18.93 2.07 -1.89
CA ARG A 309 -19.34 3.02 -0.85
C ARG A 309 -19.96 4.28 -1.45
N TRP A 310 -19.27 4.94 -2.36
CA TRP A 310 -19.77 6.12 -3.06
C TRP A 310 -21.12 5.85 -3.73
N LEU A 311 -21.25 4.74 -4.46
CA LEU A 311 -22.51 4.38 -5.10
C LEU A 311 -23.63 4.16 -4.08
N SER A 312 -23.31 3.46 -2.98
CA SER A 312 -24.26 3.24 -1.88
C SER A 312 -24.69 4.53 -1.18
N ASP A 313 -23.76 5.47 -0.99
CA ASP A 313 -24.00 6.71 -0.26
C ASP A 313 -24.79 7.71 -1.10
N GLU A 314 -24.40 7.88 -2.37
CA GLU A 314 -24.98 8.90 -3.27
C GLU A 314 -26.22 8.42 -4.02
N PHE A 315 -26.29 7.13 -4.37
CA PHE A 315 -27.36 6.57 -5.21
C PHE A 315 -28.13 5.41 -4.56
N GLY A 316 -27.66 4.90 -3.42
CA GLY A 316 -28.20 3.73 -2.73
C GLY A 316 -29.16 4.03 -1.56
N GLY A 317 -29.72 5.24 -1.48
CA GLY A 317 -30.55 5.65 -0.33
C GLY A 317 -31.72 4.69 -0.03
N GLN A 318 -32.41 4.19 -1.06
CA GLN A 318 -33.49 3.21 -0.88
C GLN A 318 -32.96 1.86 -0.37
N GLU A 319 -31.85 1.38 -0.92
CA GLU A 319 -31.19 0.13 -0.51
C GLU A 319 -30.72 0.18 0.92
N ARG A 320 -30.17 1.30 1.36
CA ARG A 320 -29.76 1.49 2.76
C ARG A 320 -30.94 1.38 3.71
N GLU A 321 -32.07 1.99 3.37
CA GLU A 321 -33.30 1.86 4.17
C GLU A 321 -33.86 0.45 4.17
N VAL A 322 -33.85 -0.24 3.03
CA VAL A 322 -34.27 -1.65 2.93
C VAL A 322 -33.33 -2.54 3.74
N ALA A 323 -32.01 -2.38 3.60
CA ALA A 323 -31.00 -3.13 4.34
C ALA A 323 -31.15 -2.94 5.85
N LYS A 324 -31.39 -1.70 6.30
CA LYS A 324 -31.68 -1.37 7.70
C LYS A 324 -32.93 -2.08 8.21
N ARG A 325 -34.01 -2.13 7.43
CA ARG A 325 -35.25 -2.85 7.79
C ARG A 325 -35.06 -4.37 7.84
N LEU A 326 -34.22 -4.90 6.98
CA LEU A 326 -33.90 -6.33 6.89
C LEU A 326 -32.80 -6.76 7.89
N GLY A 327 -32.12 -5.82 8.54
CA GLY A 327 -30.99 -6.11 9.43
C GLY A 327 -29.78 -6.70 8.72
N ILE A 328 -29.57 -6.36 7.44
CA ILE A 328 -28.44 -6.83 6.63
C ILE A 328 -27.49 -5.66 6.29
N ASP A 329 -26.26 -5.99 5.88
CA ASP A 329 -25.31 -5.00 5.37
C ASP A 329 -25.83 -4.43 4.03
N PRO A 330 -25.88 -3.09 3.85
CA PRO A 330 -26.23 -2.47 2.57
C PRO A 330 -25.40 -2.97 1.37
N TYR A 331 -24.12 -3.28 1.57
CA TYR A 331 -23.24 -3.78 0.51
C TYR A 331 -23.61 -5.20 0.08
N ASP A 332 -24.09 -6.04 0.99
CA ASP A 332 -24.60 -7.37 0.67
C ASP A 332 -25.88 -7.25 -0.18
N LEU A 333 -26.74 -6.27 0.10
CA LEU A 333 -27.94 -6.02 -0.70
C LEU A 333 -27.58 -5.54 -2.12
N LEU A 334 -26.64 -4.61 -2.25
CA LEU A 334 -26.14 -4.15 -3.55
C LEU A 334 -25.54 -5.31 -4.36
N THR A 335 -24.74 -6.17 -3.70
CA THR A 335 -24.17 -7.38 -4.31
C THR A 335 -25.28 -8.28 -4.86
N LYS A 336 -26.35 -8.53 -4.09
CA LYS A 336 -27.50 -9.34 -4.54
C LYS A 336 -28.25 -8.73 -5.73
N TYR A 337 -28.21 -7.41 -5.91
CA TYR A 337 -28.78 -6.78 -7.10
C TYR A 337 -27.88 -6.98 -8.31
N ALA A 338 -26.56 -6.79 -8.15
CA ALA A 338 -25.60 -7.03 -9.22
C ALA A 338 -25.58 -8.49 -9.70
N GLU A 339 -25.79 -9.46 -8.80
CA GLU A 339 -25.89 -10.90 -9.11
C GLU A 339 -26.98 -11.24 -10.13
N ARG A 340 -28.03 -10.41 -10.23
CA ARG A 340 -29.17 -10.64 -11.15
C ARG A 340 -28.91 -10.18 -12.58
N VAL A 341 -27.86 -9.37 -12.77
CA VAL A 341 -27.45 -8.85 -14.07
C VAL A 341 -26.39 -9.80 -14.63
N PRO A 342 -26.42 -10.19 -15.91
CA PRO A 342 -25.37 -11.05 -16.49
C PRO A 342 -24.00 -10.36 -16.49
N ALA A 343 -22.94 -11.14 -16.73
CA ALA A 343 -21.59 -10.61 -16.92
C ALA A 343 -21.56 -9.58 -18.05
N GLY A 344 -20.88 -8.46 -17.81
CA GLY A 344 -20.80 -7.35 -18.75
C GLY A 344 -21.90 -6.31 -18.65
N ALA A 345 -22.77 -6.43 -17.65
CA ALA A 345 -23.83 -5.46 -17.34
C ALA A 345 -24.69 -5.07 -18.57
N GLU A 346 -24.92 -6.01 -19.49
CA GLU A 346 -25.65 -5.82 -20.75
C GLU A 346 -25.07 -4.70 -21.65
N GLY A 347 -23.76 -4.45 -21.56
CA GLY A 347 -23.04 -3.45 -22.36
C GLY A 347 -22.78 -2.14 -21.63
N LEU A 348 -23.17 -2.01 -20.36
CA LEU A 348 -22.84 -0.86 -19.52
C LEU A 348 -21.42 -0.98 -18.96
N LEU A 349 -20.50 -0.19 -19.49
CA LEU A 349 -19.12 -0.13 -19.04
C LEU A 349 -18.91 1.03 -18.05
N PHE A 350 -18.08 0.80 -17.02
CA PHE A 350 -17.68 1.85 -16.08
C PHE A 350 -16.16 1.98 -15.98
N LEU A 351 -15.64 3.17 -16.30
CA LEU A 351 -14.28 3.56 -15.93
C LEU A 351 -14.28 4.03 -14.47
N PRO A 352 -13.55 3.40 -13.55
CA PRO A 352 -13.71 3.60 -12.11
C PRO A 352 -13.02 4.84 -11.52
N PHE A 353 -12.52 5.77 -12.32
CA PHE A 353 -11.51 6.75 -11.89
C PHE A 353 -12.07 7.98 -11.12
N LEU A 354 -12.97 7.78 -10.15
CA LEU A 354 -13.59 8.89 -9.40
C LEU A 354 -12.58 9.74 -8.61
N SER A 355 -11.47 9.15 -8.18
CA SER A 355 -10.43 9.82 -7.39
C SER A 355 -9.13 10.06 -8.17
N GLY A 356 -9.23 10.19 -9.50
CA GLY A 356 -8.08 10.01 -10.39
C GLY A 356 -7.60 8.56 -10.35
N GLU A 357 -6.46 8.25 -10.96
CA GLU A 357 -5.88 6.92 -10.89
C GLU A 357 -4.36 6.92 -10.83
N ARG A 358 -3.81 5.99 -10.06
CA ARG A 358 -2.37 5.66 -10.07
C ARG A 358 -2.13 4.58 -11.12
N ALA A 359 -1.59 3.42 -10.75
CA ALA A 359 -1.24 2.41 -11.73
C ALA A 359 -2.50 1.93 -12.49
N PRO A 360 -2.36 1.55 -13.77
CA PRO A 360 -1.15 1.66 -14.59
C PRO A 360 -0.96 3.05 -15.24
N TYR A 361 -1.92 3.96 -15.06
CA TYR A 361 -2.06 5.18 -15.86
C TYR A 361 -1.31 6.40 -15.33
N TRP A 362 -1.15 6.50 -14.01
CA TRP A 362 -0.58 7.63 -13.27
C TRP A 362 -1.21 8.98 -13.65
N ASN A 363 -2.54 8.98 -13.77
CA ASN A 363 -3.33 10.12 -14.19
C ASN A 363 -4.25 10.61 -13.04
N ALA A 364 -3.79 11.64 -12.32
CA ALA A 364 -4.56 12.28 -11.25
C ALA A 364 -5.82 13.03 -11.76
N ASN A 365 -5.88 13.36 -13.05
CA ASN A 365 -7.01 14.05 -13.66
C ASN A 365 -8.10 13.10 -14.17
N ALA A 366 -7.86 11.78 -14.21
CA ALA A 366 -8.85 10.80 -14.65
C ALA A 366 -10.18 10.92 -13.88
N ARG A 367 -11.31 10.64 -14.55
CA ARG A 367 -12.66 10.75 -13.97
C ARG A 367 -13.51 9.52 -14.26
N GLY A 368 -14.41 9.22 -13.32
CA GLY A 368 -15.36 8.13 -13.47
C GLY A 368 -16.30 8.36 -14.66
N THR A 369 -16.53 7.32 -15.45
CA THR A 369 -17.30 7.41 -16.70
C THR A 369 -18.19 6.19 -16.88
N PHE A 370 -19.50 6.37 -16.99
CA PHE A 370 -20.40 5.33 -17.50
C PHE A 370 -20.52 5.47 -19.03
N PHE A 371 -20.34 4.37 -19.74
CA PHE A 371 -20.38 4.32 -21.20
C PHE A 371 -21.28 3.18 -21.66
N GLY A 372 -22.08 3.43 -22.72
CA GLY A 372 -23.03 2.44 -23.24
C GLY A 372 -24.43 2.47 -22.61
N ILE A 373 -24.80 3.53 -21.87
CA ILE A 373 -26.13 3.67 -21.26
C ILE A 373 -27.24 3.60 -22.33
N SER A 374 -28.32 2.89 -22.00
CA SER A 374 -29.49 2.64 -22.84
C SER A 374 -30.72 2.44 -21.94
N LEU A 375 -31.94 2.65 -22.48
CA LEU A 375 -33.19 2.72 -21.69
C LEU A 375 -33.55 1.46 -20.89
N HIS A 376 -33.00 0.30 -21.27
CA HIS A 376 -33.24 -0.96 -20.57
C HIS A 376 -32.37 -1.12 -19.32
N HIS A 377 -31.26 -0.37 -19.23
CA HIS A 377 -30.39 -0.42 -18.07
C HIS A 377 -31.10 0.15 -16.84
N LYS A 378 -31.07 -0.65 -15.78
CA LYS A 378 -31.65 -0.33 -14.48
C LYS A 378 -30.55 -0.14 -13.44
N ARG A 379 -30.94 0.30 -12.25
CA ARG A 379 -30.03 0.52 -11.11
C ARG A 379 -29.07 -0.65 -10.85
N GLU A 380 -29.55 -1.89 -10.91
CA GLU A 380 -28.74 -3.09 -10.76
C GLU A 380 -27.61 -3.23 -11.80
N HIS A 381 -27.80 -2.69 -13.02
CA HIS A 381 -26.78 -2.68 -14.06
C HIS A 381 -25.66 -1.71 -13.71
N PHE A 382 -25.99 -0.53 -13.17
CA PHE A 382 -24.99 0.43 -12.69
C PHE A 382 -24.18 -0.14 -11.52
N ILE A 383 -24.83 -0.85 -10.59
CA ILE A 383 -24.14 -1.55 -9.50
C ILE A 383 -23.19 -2.62 -10.08
N ARG A 384 -23.67 -3.46 -11.01
CA ARG A 384 -22.86 -4.49 -11.67
C ARG A 384 -21.66 -3.86 -12.40
N ALA A 385 -21.89 -2.82 -13.20
CA ALA A 385 -20.87 -2.12 -13.96
C ALA A 385 -19.79 -1.49 -13.05
N VAL A 386 -20.19 -0.94 -11.90
CA VAL A 386 -19.23 -0.40 -10.91
C VAL A 386 -18.34 -1.51 -10.33
N MET A 387 -18.93 -2.64 -9.95
CA MET A 387 -18.17 -3.79 -9.44
C MET A 387 -17.21 -4.36 -10.50
N GLU A 388 -17.68 -4.48 -11.75
CA GLU A 388 -16.87 -4.92 -12.89
C GLU A 388 -15.75 -3.93 -13.21
N GLY A 389 -16.05 -2.62 -13.21
CA GLY A 389 -15.07 -1.57 -13.46
C GLY A 389 -13.90 -1.59 -12.46
N VAL A 390 -14.18 -1.83 -11.18
CA VAL A 390 -13.14 -2.03 -10.15
C VAL A 390 -12.24 -3.23 -10.49
N CYS A 391 -12.85 -4.36 -10.85
CA CYS A 391 -12.09 -5.56 -11.24
C CYS A 391 -11.28 -5.33 -12.52
N MET A 392 -11.80 -4.58 -13.50
CA MET A 392 -11.07 -4.21 -14.72
C MET A 392 -9.88 -3.28 -14.42
N SER A 393 -10.02 -2.33 -13.49
CA SER A 393 -8.88 -1.51 -13.06
C SER A 393 -7.77 -2.38 -12.45
N VAL A 394 -8.14 -3.29 -11.53
CA VAL A 394 -7.20 -4.25 -10.94
C VAL A 394 -6.56 -5.15 -12.01
N PHE A 395 -7.36 -5.64 -12.97
CA PHE A 395 -6.87 -6.45 -14.09
C PHE A 395 -5.88 -5.67 -14.96
N SER A 396 -6.13 -4.39 -15.23
CA SER A 396 -5.21 -3.54 -16.00
C SER A 396 -3.84 -3.39 -15.32
N VAL A 397 -3.81 -3.31 -13.99
CA VAL A 397 -2.57 -3.30 -13.21
C VAL A 397 -1.87 -4.65 -13.28
N ALA A 398 -2.63 -5.75 -13.16
CA ALA A 398 -2.08 -7.09 -13.24
C ALA A 398 -1.43 -7.37 -14.60
N LEU A 399 -2.01 -6.87 -15.70
CA LEU A 399 -1.41 -6.96 -17.03
C LEU A 399 -0.11 -6.16 -17.12
N ALA A 400 -0.05 -4.95 -16.58
CA ALA A 400 1.18 -4.17 -16.55
C ALA A 400 2.29 -4.90 -15.76
N ILE A 401 1.95 -5.52 -14.64
CA ILE A 401 2.90 -6.34 -13.86
C ILE A 401 3.34 -7.58 -14.64
N ARG A 402 2.41 -8.26 -15.31
CA ARG A 402 2.70 -9.44 -16.14
C ARG A 402 3.67 -9.11 -17.27
N ASP A 403 3.50 -7.97 -17.93
CA ASP A 403 4.39 -7.52 -19.00
C ASP A 403 5.84 -7.34 -18.51
N VAL A 404 6.03 -7.04 -17.22
CA VAL A 404 7.34 -6.75 -16.60
C VAL A 404 7.96 -8.01 -15.98
N THR A 405 7.14 -8.83 -15.32
CA THR A 405 7.59 -9.93 -14.45
C THR A 405 7.38 -11.32 -15.05
N GLY A 406 6.58 -11.43 -16.11
CA GLY A 406 6.17 -12.69 -16.70
C GLY A 406 4.79 -13.16 -16.22
N PRO A 407 4.38 -14.39 -16.57
CA PRO A 407 3.05 -14.89 -16.27
C PRO A 407 2.82 -15.07 -14.76
N LEU A 408 1.61 -14.70 -14.31
CA LEU A 408 1.16 -14.97 -12.94
C LEU A 408 0.62 -16.41 -12.88
N SER A 409 1.13 -17.25 -11.99
CA SER A 409 0.74 -18.65 -11.80
C SER A 409 -0.35 -18.82 -10.74
N GLU A 410 -0.28 -18.05 -9.66
CA GLU A 410 -1.18 -18.13 -8.51
C GLU A 410 -1.62 -16.72 -8.09
N ILE A 411 -2.88 -16.56 -7.70
CA ILE A 411 -3.41 -15.26 -7.28
C ILE A 411 -4.04 -15.41 -5.90
N ARG A 412 -3.55 -14.63 -4.94
CA ARG A 412 -4.05 -14.55 -3.59
C ARG A 412 -4.76 -13.22 -3.38
N VAL A 413 -6.00 -13.26 -2.88
CA VAL A 413 -6.83 -12.08 -2.74
C VAL A 413 -7.16 -11.75 -1.29
N SER A 414 -7.08 -10.47 -0.93
CA SER A 414 -7.39 -9.97 0.43
C SER A 414 -8.11 -8.61 0.40
N GLY A 415 -8.58 -8.15 1.56
CA GLY A 415 -9.26 -6.86 1.72
C GLY A 415 -10.79 -6.99 1.83
N GLY A 416 -11.48 -5.84 1.95
CA GLY A 416 -12.91 -5.79 2.22
C GLY A 416 -13.77 -6.47 1.16
N PHE A 417 -13.35 -6.42 -0.11
CA PHE A 417 -14.07 -7.07 -1.22
C PHE A 417 -14.09 -8.61 -1.09
N ALA A 418 -13.06 -9.19 -0.46
CA ALA A 418 -12.87 -10.63 -0.36
C ALA A 418 -13.95 -11.31 0.51
N LYS A 419 -14.79 -10.52 1.21
CA LYS A 419 -15.98 -11.02 1.90
C LYS A 419 -17.06 -11.50 0.92
N SER A 420 -17.23 -10.80 -0.20
CA SER A 420 -18.23 -11.16 -1.22
C SER A 420 -17.71 -12.30 -2.10
N SER A 421 -18.38 -13.47 -2.07
CA SER A 421 -18.05 -14.60 -2.95
C SER A 421 -18.29 -14.27 -4.42
N PHE A 422 -19.35 -13.52 -4.71
CA PHE A 422 -19.69 -13.10 -6.06
C PHE A 422 -18.65 -12.13 -6.65
N TRP A 423 -18.19 -11.15 -5.87
CA TRP A 423 -17.18 -10.21 -6.35
C TRP A 423 -15.81 -10.89 -6.54
N ARG A 424 -15.46 -11.86 -5.68
CA ARG A 424 -14.31 -12.73 -5.88
C ARG A 424 -14.43 -13.54 -7.17
N GLN A 425 -15.58 -14.16 -7.42
CA GLN A 425 -15.81 -14.92 -8.64
C GLN A 425 -15.63 -14.06 -9.90
N MET A 426 -16.17 -12.83 -9.90
CA MET A 426 -16.00 -11.88 -11.00
C MET A 426 -14.52 -11.58 -11.28
N LEU A 427 -13.71 -11.37 -10.23
CA LEU A 427 -12.27 -11.18 -10.41
C LEU A 427 -11.60 -12.46 -10.95
N ALA A 428 -12.00 -13.66 -10.51
CA ALA A 428 -11.46 -14.93 -11.03
C ALA A 428 -11.73 -15.06 -12.53
N ASP A 429 -12.98 -14.79 -12.92
CA ASP A 429 -13.44 -14.82 -14.31
C ASP A 429 -12.63 -13.83 -15.18
N MET A 430 -12.36 -12.61 -14.70
CA MET A 430 -11.54 -11.62 -15.42
C MET A 430 -10.06 -12.00 -15.51
N MET A 431 -9.50 -12.52 -14.41
CA MET A 431 -8.09 -12.94 -14.39
C MET A 431 -7.85 -14.22 -15.21
N GLY A 432 -8.90 -15.01 -15.45
CA GLY A 432 -8.84 -16.30 -16.13
C GLY A 432 -8.02 -17.35 -15.35
N LYS A 433 -7.97 -17.23 -14.02
CA LYS A 433 -7.13 -18.04 -13.12
C LYS A 433 -7.82 -18.28 -11.78
N GLU A 434 -7.47 -19.39 -11.12
CA GLU A 434 -7.94 -19.67 -9.76
C GLU A 434 -7.53 -18.55 -8.81
N LEU A 435 -8.49 -18.07 -8.01
CA LEU A 435 -8.23 -17.16 -6.90
C LEU A 435 -8.24 -17.91 -5.58
N LEU A 436 -7.22 -17.67 -4.77
CA LEU A 436 -7.10 -18.19 -3.41
C LEU A 436 -7.39 -17.08 -2.39
N VAL A 437 -8.21 -17.38 -1.39
CA VAL A 437 -8.51 -16.44 -0.29
C VAL A 437 -7.81 -16.93 0.97
N PRO A 438 -6.67 -16.33 1.37
CA PRO A 438 -6.02 -16.65 2.63
C PRO A 438 -6.82 -16.16 3.84
N GLU A 439 -6.78 -16.94 4.93
CA GLU A 439 -7.18 -16.55 6.28
C GLU A 439 -6.24 -15.45 6.76
N THR A 440 -6.50 -14.22 6.35
CA THR A 440 -5.54 -13.14 6.59
C THR A 440 -5.89 -12.41 7.88
N HIS A 441 -5.03 -12.55 8.89
CA HIS A 441 -4.99 -11.68 10.06
C HIS A 441 -3.78 -10.75 9.92
N GLU A 442 -4.00 -9.46 9.67
CA GLU A 442 -2.95 -8.42 9.69
C GLU A 442 -1.67 -8.76 8.87
N ALA A 443 -1.81 -8.95 7.55
CA ALA A 443 -0.73 -9.42 6.67
C ALA A 443 0.60 -8.68 6.84
N SER A 444 0.59 -7.35 6.91
CA SER A 444 1.81 -6.56 7.05
C SER A 444 2.54 -6.84 8.37
N ALA A 445 1.79 -7.01 9.47
CA ALA A 445 2.35 -7.38 10.77
C ALA A 445 2.91 -8.81 10.78
N LEU A 446 2.22 -9.75 10.13
CA LEU A 446 2.74 -11.12 9.97
C LEU A 446 4.03 -11.13 9.13
N GLY A 447 4.08 -10.36 8.04
CA GLY A 447 5.29 -10.18 7.24
C GLY A 447 6.44 -9.58 8.04
N ALA A 448 6.17 -8.59 8.90
CA ALA A 448 7.17 -8.00 9.78
C ALA A 448 7.73 -9.02 10.80
N ALA A 449 6.86 -9.82 11.41
CA ALA A 449 7.26 -10.88 12.34
C ALA A 449 8.04 -11.99 11.65
N ALA A 450 7.63 -12.41 10.45
CA ALA A 450 8.35 -13.38 9.64
C ALA A 450 9.75 -12.89 9.24
N LEU A 451 9.85 -11.63 8.81
CA LEU A 451 11.13 -11.01 8.47
C LEU A 451 12.05 -10.91 9.70
N ALA A 452 11.48 -10.68 10.89
CA ALA A 452 12.24 -10.69 12.14
C ALA A 452 12.81 -12.08 12.47
N LEU A 453 12.01 -13.14 12.33
CA LEU A 453 12.47 -14.52 12.48
C LEU A 453 13.55 -14.89 11.46
N TYR A 454 13.39 -14.45 10.21
CA TYR A 454 14.37 -14.67 9.16
C TYR A 454 15.70 -13.96 9.47
N ALA A 455 15.65 -12.70 9.93
CA ALA A 455 16.83 -11.94 10.31
C ALA A 455 17.59 -12.55 11.50
N LEU A 456 16.90 -13.26 12.40
CA LEU A 456 17.50 -14.00 13.50
C LEU A 456 18.03 -15.38 13.11
N GLY A 457 17.76 -15.85 11.88
CA GLY A 457 18.12 -17.20 11.42
C GLY A 457 17.22 -18.31 11.97
N ASP A 458 16.08 -17.96 12.56
CA ASP A 458 15.13 -18.93 13.12
C ASP A 458 14.30 -19.64 12.03
N ILE A 459 14.15 -19.00 10.87
CA ILE A 459 13.61 -19.60 9.67
C ILE A 459 14.63 -19.50 8.53
N PRO A 460 14.81 -20.55 7.72
CA PRO A 460 15.85 -20.58 6.68
C PRO A 460 15.48 -19.77 5.43
N SER A 461 14.18 -19.54 5.23
CA SER A 461 13.63 -18.78 4.10
C SER A 461 12.31 -18.14 4.52
N LEU A 462 11.96 -17.02 3.89
CA LEU A 462 10.63 -16.42 3.99
C LEU A 462 9.54 -17.35 3.43
N ASP A 463 9.91 -18.35 2.62
CA ASP A 463 9.04 -19.40 2.10
C ASP A 463 8.26 -20.14 3.19
N ALA A 464 8.83 -20.23 4.39
CA ALA A 464 8.20 -20.86 5.54
C ALA A 464 6.82 -20.27 5.85
N VAL A 465 6.62 -18.98 5.60
CA VAL A 465 5.36 -18.27 5.88
C VAL A 465 4.17 -18.87 5.13
N LYS A 466 4.39 -19.48 3.95
CA LYS A 466 3.30 -20.14 3.21
C LYS A 466 2.65 -21.26 3.99
N THR A 467 3.40 -21.98 4.82
CA THR A 467 2.87 -23.07 5.65
C THR A 467 2.06 -22.57 6.84
N TRP A 468 2.17 -21.28 7.16
CA TRP A 468 1.45 -20.63 8.27
C TRP A 468 0.08 -20.11 7.85
N ILE A 469 -0.15 -20.00 6.53
CA ILE A 469 -1.33 -19.33 5.96
C ILE A 469 -2.33 -20.39 5.48
N HIS A 470 -3.49 -20.41 6.11
CA HIS A 470 -4.60 -21.26 5.72
C HIS A 470 -5.41 -20.62 4.57
N ILE A 471 -5.83 -21.40 3.57
CA ILE A 471 -6.71 -20.91 2.49
C ILE A 471 -8.16 -21.26 2.84
N ILE A 472 -9.01 -20.24 3.01
CA ILE A 472 -10.40 -20.39 3.45
C ILE A 472 -11.41 -20.48 2.31
N ALA A 473 -11.05 -20.05 1.11
CA ALA A 473 -11.89 -20.17 -0.07
C ALA A 473 -11.08 -20.18 -1.37
N ARG A 474 -11.67 -20.74 -2.41
CA ARG A 474 -11.13 -20.88 -3.76
C ARG A 474 -12.20 -20.54 -4.79
N HIS A 475 -11.80 -19.92 -5.89
CA HIS A 475 -12.69 -19.58 -7.01
C HIS A 475 -12.02 -19.93 -8.32
N GLU A 476 -12.56 -20.93 -9.02
CA GLU A 476 -12.15 -21.27 -10.38
C GLU A 476 -12.85 -20.34 -11.37
N PRO A 477 -12.18 -19.88 -12.44
CA PRO A 477 -12.78 -18.99 -13.42
C PRO A 477 -13.89 -19.68 -14.22
N ASN A 478 -14.99 -18.98 -14.46
CA ASN A 478 -15.97 -19.37 -15.45
C ASN A 478 -15.51 -18.91 -16.84
N THR A 479 -15.19 -19.87 -17.71
CA THR A 479 -14.65 -19.61 -19.05
C THR A 479 -15.59 -18.81 -19.96
N GLU A 480 -16.91 -18.93 -19.81
CA GLU A 480 -17.87 -18.14 -20.59
C GLU A 480 -17.81 -16.66 -20.19
N ASN A 481 -17.76 -16.39 -18.88
CA ASN A 481 -17.59 -15.02 -18.37
C ASN A 481 -16.21 -14.46 -18.72
N THR A 482 -15.16 -15.28 -18.70
CA THR A 482 -13.81 -14.85 -19.10
C THR A 482 -13.78 -14.31 -20.53
N LEU A 483 -14.48 -14.94 -21.47
CA LEU A 483 -14.57 -14.46 -22.86
C LEU A 483 -15.27 -13.10 -22.94
N ILE A 484 -16.40 -12.95 -22.25
CA ILE A 484 -17.16 -11.69 -22.17
C ILE A 484 -16.28 -10.57 -21.60
N TYR A 485 -15.57 -10.85 -20.49
CA TYR A 485 -14.71 -9.87 -19.85
C TYR A 485 -13.48 -9.51 -20.69
N SER A 486 -12.95 -10.43 -21.49
CA SER A 486 -11.87 -10.13 -22.43
C SER A 486 -12.32 -9.10 -23.47
N GLU A 487 -13.49 -9.29 -24.08
CA GLU A 487 -14.04 -8.34 -25.06
C GLU A 487 -14.34 -6.97 -24.43
N LEU A 488 -14.90 -6.96 -23.22
CA LEU A 488 -15.15 -5.72 -22.49
C LEU A 488 -13.86 -5.00 -22.09
N PHE A 489 -12.83 -5.74 -21.72
CA PHE A 489 -11.57 -5.14 -21.31
C PHE A 489 -10.84 -4.47 -22.49
N ASP A 490 -10.97 -5.02 -23.70
CA ASP A 490 -10.49 -4.36 -24.92
C ASP A 490 -11.23 -3.04 -25.17
N MET A 491 -12.55 -2.99 -24.91
CA MET A 491 -13.30 -1.73 -24.97
C MET A 491 -12.92 -0.76 -23.84
N TYR A 492 -12.71 -1.26 -22.63
CA TYR A 492 -12.28 -0.49 -21.45
C TYR A 492 -10.98 0.26 -21.71
N THR A 493 -9.97 -0.45 -22.21
CA THR A 493 -8.65 0.14 -22.49
C THR A 493 -8.72 1.18 -23.61
N ARG A 494 -9.44 0.89 -24.70
CA ARG A 494 -9.64 1.84 -25.80
C ARG A 494 -10.39 3.10 -25.35
N LEU A 495 -11.42 2.95 -24.51
CA LEU A 495 -12.19 4.08 -24.01
C LEU A 495 -11.34 4.99 -23.13
N TYR A 496 -10.50 4.42 -22.25
CA TYR A 496 -9.55 5.23 -21.48
C TYR A 496 -8.62 6.03 -22.41
N GLU A 497 -8.03 5.40 -23.42
CA GLU A 497 -7.11 6.07 -24.35
C GLU A 497 -7.78 7.21 -25.13
N GLN A 498 -9.07 7.08 -25.45
CA GLN A 498 -9.85 8.14 -26.12
C GLN A 498 -10.20 9.31 -25.19
N LEU A 499 -10.33 9.06 -23.88
CA LEU A 499 -10.75 10.08 -22.92
C LEU A 499 -9.59 10.71 -22.14
N LYS A 500 -8.37 10.17 -22.23
CA LYS A 500 -7.24 10.59 -21.37
C LYS A 500 -6.95 12.10 -21.44
N ASP A 501 -7.06 12.70 -22.62
CA ASP A 501 -6.81 14.14 -22.81
C ASP A 501 -8.03 14.98 -22.36
N GLU A 502 -9.24 14.45 -22.55
CA GLU A 502 -10.48 15.09 -22.08
C GLU A 502 -10.57 15.13 -20.55
N PHE A 503 -9.94 14.18 -19.86
CA PHE A 503 -9.80 14.22 -18.41
C PHE A 503 -9.05 15.47 -17.91
N ASP A 504 -8.02 15.92 -18.64
CA ASP A 504 -7.31 17.16 -18.30
C ASP A 504 -8.20 18.39 -18.48
N VAL A 505 -9.02 18.39 -19.53
CA VAL A 505 -9.97 19.48 -19.84
C VAL A 505 -11.02 19.60 -18.74
N ILE A 506 -11.69 18.49 -18.39
CA ILE A 506 -12.74 18.51 -17.36
C ILE A 506 -12.17 18.79 -15.97
N ALA A 507 -10.99 18.26 -15.62
CA ALA A 507 -10.33 18.55 -14.35
C ALA A 507 -9.96 20.03 -14.24
N SER A 508 -9.50 20.64 -15.33
CA SER A 508 -9.19 22.08 -15.38
C SER A 508 -10.43 22.96 -15.33
N PHE A 509 -11.58 22.50 -15.84
CA PHE A 509 -12.86 23.15 -15.62
C PHE A 509 -13.25 23.12 -14.14
N GLN A 510 -13.22 21.94 -13.51
CA GLN A 510 -13.57 21.76 -12.08
C GLN A 510 -12.71 22.63 -11.16
N ARG A 511 -11.39 22.71 -11.39
CA ARG A 511 -10.46 23.55 -10.61
C ARG A 511 -10.71 25.06 -10.72
N ARG A 512 -11.38 25.52 -11.78
CA ARG A 512 -11.76 26.94 -11.94
C ARG A 512 -13.09 27.27 -11.27
N SER A 513 -13.92 26.27 -11.02
CA SER A 513 -15.27 26.43 -10.50
C SER A 513 -15.40 26.16 -9.00
N GLY A 514 -14.42 25.49 -8.39
CA GLY A 514 -14.27 25.36 -6.94
C GLY A 514 -13.22 26.31 -6.42
#